data_AF-A0A2G6EM31-F1
#
_entry.id   AF-A0A2G6EM31-F1
#
_cell.length_a   1.000
_cell.length_b   1.000
_cell.length_c   1.000
_cell.angle_alpha   90.00
_cell.angle_beta   90.00
_cell.angle_gamma   90.00
#
_symmetry.space_group_name_H-M   'P 1'
#
loop_
_entity.id
_entity.type
_entity.pdbx_description
1 polymer ?
#
loop_
_entity_poly.entity_id
_entity_poly.type
_entity_poly.pdbx_seq_one_letter_code
_entity_poly.pdbx_strand_id
1 'polypeptide(L)'
;MYKVELTSTDCLVSEYDNTQLICSYIFIKKTFKYLYKRQLQILSKNEQKAIIYDLSLFETLKEKKYLLRTLTPQKWLENWCFYNILISELKKRELYKANS
;
A
#
# COMPACT_ATOMS: atom_id res chain seq x y z
N MET A 1 3.27 12.55 -17.35
CA MET A 1 2.86 12.19 -15.98
C MET A 1 2.50 10.71 -16.00
N TYR A 2 3.44 9.83 -15.64
CA TYR A 2 3.21 8.38 -15.74
C TYR A 2 2.26 7.95 -14.62
N LYS A 3 1.05 7.55 -15.02
CA LYS A 3 0.08 6.91 -14.14
C LYS A 3 0.58 5.48 -13.95
N VAL A 4 1.36 5.25 -12.90
CA VAL A 4 1.69 3.88 -12.47
C VAL A 4 0.38 3.31 -11.92
N GLU A 5 -0.35 2.65 -12.80
CA GLU A 5 -1.48 1.83 -12.40
C GLU A 5 -0.89 0.63 -11.65
N LEU A 6 -0.95 0.69 -10.31
CA LEU A 6 -0.81 -0.48 -9.46
C LEU A 6 -2.06 -1.36 -9.67
N THR A 7 -2.33 -1.77 -10.90
CA THR A 7 -3.30 -2.82 -11.22
C THR A 7 -2.66 -4.12 -10.80
N SER A 8 -3.40 -4.84 -9.96
CA SER A 8 -3.09 -6.13 -9.37
C SER A 8 -3.03 -7.25 -10.41
N THR A 9 -2.07 -7.17 -11.32
CA THR A 9 -1.68 -8.26 -12.22
C THR A 9 -0.26 -8.62 -11.86
N ASP A 10 -0.10 -9.54 -10.90
CA ASP A 10 1.01 -10.48 -10.62
C ASP A 10 2.46 -10.11 -10.99
N CYS A 11 2.79 -8.84 -11.19
CA CYS A 11 4.12 -8.41 -11.55
C CYS A 11 4.91 -8.31 -10.25
N LEU A 12 5.77 -9.30 -10.04
CA LEU A 12 6.66 -9.35 -8.89
C LEU A 12 7.56 -8.11 -8.95
N VAL A 13 7.71 -7.40 -7.83
CA VAL A 13 8.56 -6.19 -7.75
C VAL A 13 9.99 -6.45 -8.25
N SER A 14 10.44 -7.70 -8.22
CA SER A 14 11.71 -8.15 -8.80
C SER A 14 11.82 -7.96 -10.31
N GLU A 15 10.72 -7.92 -11.05
CA GLU A 15 10.67 -7.75 -12.50
C GLU A 15 10.74 -6.27 -12.92
N TYR A 16 10.58 -5.34 -11.97
CA TYR A 16 10.64 -3.92 -12.28
C TYR A 16 12.05 -3.54 -12.72
N ASP A 17 12.14 -2.71 -13.77
CA ASP A 17 13.38 -2.04 -14.11
C ASP A 17 13.77 -0.99 -13.04
N ASN A 18 15.00 -0.48 -13.11
CA ASN A 18 15.50 0.47 -12.11
C ASN A 18 14.68 1.77 -12.07
N THR A 19 14.19 2.23 -13.23
CA THR A 19 13.37 3.45 -13.34
C THR A 19 12.01 3.25 -12.70
N GLN A 20 11.37 2.10 -12.92
CA GLN A 20 10.10 1.71 -12.34
C GLN A 20 10.20 1.59 -10.82
N LEU A 21 11.28 0.99 -10.29
CA LEU A 21 11.53 0.91 -8.85
C LEU A 21 11.66 2.30 -8.22
N ILE A 22 12.48 3.18 -8.80
CA ILE A 22 12.71 4.55 -8.30
C ILE A 22 11.41 5.38 -8.38
N CYS A 23 10.73 5.35 -9.53
CA CYS A 23 9.47 6.07 -9.73
C CYS A 23 8.39 5.61 -8.75
N SER A 24 8.27 4.28 -8.54
CA SER A 24 7.32 3.71 -7.57
C SER A 24 7.63 4.16 -6.14
N TYR A 25 8.91 4.19 -5.76
CA TYR A 25 9.32 4.64 -4.44
C TYR A 25 9.02 6.14 -4.22
N ILE A 26 9.37 6.99 -5.18
CA ILE A 26 9.08 8.43 -5.12
C ILE A 26 7.57 8.67 -5.06
N PHE A 27 6.80 7.96 -5.89
CA PHE A 27 5.35 8.07 -5.91
C PHE A 27 4.75 7.70 -4.55
N ILE A 28 5.15 6.57 -3.97
CA ILE A 28 4.64 6.12 -2.67
C ILE A 28 5.01 7.11 -1.56
N LYS A 29 6.28 7.55 -1.51
CA LYS A 29 6.72 8.55 -0.52
C LYS A 29 5.95 9.86 -0.60
N LYS A 30 5.52 10.28 -1.80
CA LYS A 30 4.71 11.50 -1.99
C LYS A 30 3.23 11.30 -1.69
N THR A 31 2.69 10.10 -1.92
CA THR A 31 1.23 9.86 -1.92
C THR A 31 0.72 8.99 -0.78
N PHE A 32 1.58 8.47 0.10
CA PHE A 32 1.19 7.53 1.17
C PHE A 32 0.02 8.00 2.04
N LYS A 33 -0.08 9.30 2.37
CA LYS A 33 -1.21 9.85 3.12
C LYS A 33 -2.55 9.68 2.38
N TYR A 34 -2.53 9.87 1.06
CA TYR A 34 -3.70 9.65 0.22
C TYR A 34 -4.04 8.16 0.12
N LEU A 35 -3.03 7.31 -0.09
CA LEU A 35 -3.22 5.85 -0.15
C LEU A 35 -3.80 5.29 1.16
N TYR A 36 -3.32 5.77 2.31
CA TYR A 36 -3.87 5.43 3.63
C TYR A 36 -5.36 5.78 3.73
N LYS A 37 -5.73 7.02 3.37
CA LYS A 37 -7.14 7.46 3.36
C LYS A 37 -8.00 6.61 2.41
N ARG A 38 -7.48 6.30 1.23
CA ARG A 38 -8.17 5.45 0.25
C ARG A 38 -8.40 4.04 0.79
N GLN A 39 -7.42 3.46 1.50
CA GLN A 39 -7.58 2.15 2.14
C GLN A 39 -8.68 2.15 3.21
N LEU A 40 -8.76 3.20 4.04
CA LEU A 40 -9.85 3.37 4.99
C LEU A 40 -11.24 3.47 4.32
N GLN A 41 -11.32 4.17 3.18
CA GLN A 41 -12.55 4.28 2.40
C GLN A 41 -12.97 2.93 1.81
N ILE A 42 -12.02 2.17 1.25
CA ILE A 42 -12.28 0.82 0.74
C ILE A 42 -12.81 -0.09 1.85
N LEU A 43 -12.14 -0.10 3.03
CA LEU A 43 -12.60 -0.87 4.18
C LEU A 43 -14.00 -0.45 4.62
N SER A 44 -14.29 0.85 4.67
CA SER A 44 -15.63 1.34 5.05
C SER A 44 -16.71 0.90 4.07
N LYS A 45 -16.43 0.94 2.76
CA LYS A 45 -17.36 0.49 1.72
C LYS A 45 -17.59 -1.02 1.79
N ASN A 46 -16.53 -1.80 2.04
CA ASN A 46 -16.63 -3.24 2.17
C ASN A 46 -17.35 -3.64 3.46
N GLU A 47 -17.10 -2.93 4.56
CA GLU A 47 -17.78 -3.12 5.84
C GLU A 47 -19.29 -2.89 5.68
N GLN A 48 -19.70 -1.76 5.09
CA GLN A 48 -21.12 -1.44 4.82
C GLN A 48 -21.81 -2.51 3.97
N LYS A 49 -21.09 -3.04 2.98
CA LYS A 49 -21.57 -4.15 2.15
C LYS A 49 -21.75 -5.41 3.00
N ALA A 50 -20.73 -5.80 3.75
CA ALA A 50 -20.70 -7.04 4.53
C ALA A 50 -21.82 -7.14 5.58
N ILE A 51 -22.26 -6.01 6.17
CA ILE A 51 -23.41 -5.97 7.10
C ILE A 51 -24.64 -6.69 6.55
N ILE A 52 -24.86 -6.64 5.23
CA ILE A 52 -26.07 -7.14 4.59
C ILE A 52 -26.02 -8.66 4.36
N TYR A 53 -24.83 -9.25 4.15
CA TYR A 53 -24.71 -10.63 3.64
C TYR A 53 -23.82 -11.55 4.48
N ASP A 54 -22.90 -11.04 5.29
CA ASP A 54 -21.95 -11.86 6.06
C ASP A 54 -21.47 -11.15 7.34
N LEU A 55 -21.98 -11.61 8.47
CA LEU A 55 -21.64 -11.07 9.80
C LEU A 55 -20.17 -11.30 10.17
N SER A 56 -19.59 -12.46 9.82
CA SER A 56 -18.19 -12.78 10.10
C SER A 56 -17.24 -11.89 9.30
N LEU A 57 -17.54 -11.69 8.02
CA LEU A 57 -16.81 -10.75 7.19
C LEU A 57 -16.93 -9.32 7.71
N PHE A 58 -18.12 -8.91 8.17
CA PHE A 58 -18.33 -7.59 8.76
C PHE A 58 -17.45 -7.37 10.00
N GLU A 59 -17.44 -8.30 10.95
CA GLU A 59 -16.59 -8.23 12.15
C GLU A 59 -15.11 -8.14 11.78
N THR A 60 -14.67 -8.99 10.85
CA THR A 60 -13.29 -8.97 10.34
C THR A 60 -12.91 -7.63 9.73
N LEU A 61 -13.79 -7.03 8.93
CA LEU A 61 -13.55 -5.73 8.28
C LEU A 61 -13.56 -4.59 9.29
N LYS A 62 -14.45 -4.65 10.28
CA LYS A 62 -14.55 -3.70 11.38
C LYS A 62 -13.26 -3.69 12.21
N GLU A 63 -12.73 -4.86 12.57
CA GLU A 63 -11.44 -5.00 13.26
C GLU A 63 -10.29 -4.47 12.43
N LYS A 64 -10.18 -4.86 11.15
CA LYS A 64 -9.14 -4.35 10.23
C LYS A 64 -9.17 -2.84 10.11
N LYS A 65 -10.36 -2.24 10.02
CA LYS A 65 -10.52 -0.78 9.97
C LYS A 65 -10.12 -0.13 11.27
N TYR A 66 -10.49 -0.70 12.42
CA TYR A 66 -10.08 -0.19 13.73
C TYR A 66 -8.56 -0.20 13.87
N LEU A 67 -7.91 -1.33 13.57
CA LEU A 67 -6.45 -1.45 13.57
C LEU A 67 -5.78 -0.47 12.61
N LEU A 68 -6.35 -0.23 11.44
CA LEU A 68 -5.81 0.76 10.52
C LEU A 68 -5.88 2.18 11.10
N ARG A 69 -6.97 2.53 11.78
CA ARG A 69 -7.16 3.87 12.39
C ARG A 69 -6.24 4.15 13.57
N THR A 70 -5.77 3.12 14.27
CA THR A 70 -4.81 3.29 15.37
C THR A 70 -3.39 3.56 14.87
N LEU A 71 -3.11 3.30 13.59
CA LEU A 71 -1.82 3.60 12.98
C LEU A 71 -1.78 5.03 12.43
N THR A 72 -0.61 5.67 12.57
CA THR A 72 -0.32 6.85 11.76
C THR A 72 -0.10 6.44 10.30
N PRO A 73 -0.35 7.31 9.31
CA PRO A 73 -0.07 6.98 7.90
C PRO A 73 1.37 6.52 7.66
N GLN A 74 2.31 7.03 8.46
CA GLN A 74 3.72 6.64 8.40
C GLN A 74 3.94 5.20 8.89
N LYS A 75 3.42 4.85 10.08
CA LYS A 75 3.49 3.47 10.60
C LYS A 75 2.74 2.49 9.70
N TRP A 76 1.62 2.89 9.11
CA TRP A 76 0.91 2.09 8.11
C TRP A 76 1.78 1.80 6.89
N LEU A 77 2.47 2.81 6.36
CA LEU A 77 3.37 2.65 5.22
C LEU A 77 4.50 1.67 5.54
N GLU A 78 5.12 1.78 6.72
CA GLU A 78 6.19 0.89 7.18
C GLU A 78 5.73 -0.57 7.34
N ASN A 79 4.47 -0.78 7.68
CA ASN A 79 3.86 -2.11 7.77
C ASN A 79 3.33 -2.62 6.42
N TRP A 80 3.37 -1.81 5.35
CA TRP A 80 2.81 -2.19 4.06
C TRP A 80 3.77 -3.15 3.33
N CYS A 81 3.36 -4.41 3.17
CA CYS A 81 4.17 -5.47 2.55
C CYS A 81 4.81 -5.05 1.20
N PHE A 82 4.03 -4.45 0.31
CA PHE A 82 4.54 -3.97 -0.98
C PHE A 82 5.68 -2.95 -0.82
N TYR A 83 5.54 -2.02 0.13
CA TYR A 83 6.58 -1.02 0.41
C TYR A 83 7.87 -1.65 0.92
N ASN A 84 7.76 -2.68 1.77
CA ASN A 84 8.91 -3.41 2.30
C ASN A 84 9.64 -4.21 1.21
N ILE A 85 8.90 -4.87 0.32
CA ILE A 85 9.47 -5.56 -0.85
C ILE A 85 10.19 -4.56 -1.77
N LEU A 86 9.56 -3.41 -2.04
CA LEU A 86 10.14 -2.35 -2.86
C LEU A 86 11.44 -1.79 -2.28
N ILE A 87 11.49 -1.53 -0.97
CA ILE A 87 12.72 -1.10 -0.30
C ILE A 87 13.79 -2.19 -0.39
N SER A 88 13.43 -3.46 -0.19
CA SER A 88 14.36 -4.57 -0.25
C SER A 88 15.03 -4.65 -1.63
N GLU A 89 14.24 -4.56 -2.71
CA GLU A 89 14.77 -4.56 -4.08
C GLU A 89 15.62 -3.33 -4.39
N LEU A 90 15.23 -2.14 -3.93
CA LEU A 90 16.04 -0.92 -4.08
C LEU A 90 17.39 -1.02 -3.37
N LYS A 91 17.43 -1.63 -2.18
CA LYS A 91 18.68 -1.87 -1.44
C LYS A 91 19.55 -2.90 -2.14
N LYS A 92 18.96 -4.00 -2.61
CA LYS A 92 19.67 -5.06 -3.34
C LYS A 92 20.37 -4.55 -4.61
N ARG A 93 19.79 -3.57 -5.29
CA ARG A 93 20.35 -2.95 -6.50
C ARG A 93 21.17 -1.67 -6.22
N GLU A 94 21.43 -1.36 -4.96
CA GLU A 94 22.16 -0.16 -4.50
C GLU A 94 21.54 1.19 -4.92
N LEU A 95 20.27 1.19 -5.36
CA LEU A 95 19.55 2.38 -5.83
C LEU A 95 19.00 3.23 -4.67
N TYR A 96 19.01 2.70 -3.45
CA TYR A 96 18.43 3.36 -2.26
C TYR A 96 19.21 4.61 -1.81
N LYS A 97 20.49 4.76 -2.20
CA LYS A 97 21.39 5.84 -1.73
C LYS A 97 21.39 7.11 -2.60
N ALA A 98 20.64 7.19 -3.68
CA ALA A 98 20.71 8.34 -4.59
C ALA A 98 19.78 9.52 -4.23
N ASN A 99 18.92 9.43 -3.21
CA ASN A 99 17.87 10.45 -2.96
C ASN A 99 17.55 10.69 -1.46
N SER A 100 18.53 10.53 -0.56
CA SER A 100 18.41 10.99 0.84
C SER A 100 18.76 12.46 0.98
#